data_AF-A0A096B2P5-F1
#
_entry.id   AF-A0A096B2P5-F1
#
_cell.length_a   1.000
_cell.length_b   1.000
_cell.length_c   1.000
_cell.angle_alpha   90.00
_cell.angle_beta   90.00
_cell.angle_gamma   90.00
#
_symmetry.space_group_name_H-M   'P 1'
#
loop_
_entity.id
_entity.type
_entity.pdbx_description
1 polymer ?
#
loop_
_entity_poly.entity_id
_entity_poly.type
_entity_poly.pdbx_seq_one_letter_code
_entity_poly.pdbx_strand_id
1 'polypeptide(L)'
;MRRALAVLASADYEAVYTLLSPELDPDGFHLFRAAEAYTGINIYSAFPVEDSLGYFEAMSGHELLRWLEAETIGSYSLSRLPSGVEVACDLRVDQSGEKYRRYHEEICKLAVGKLLRME
;
A
#
# COMPACT_ATOMS: atom_id res chain seq x y z
N MET A 1 -2.23 21.70 7.74
CA MET A 1 -0.90 21.68 8.38
C MET A 1 -0.88 21.81 9.92
N ARG A 2 -1.34 22.90 10.57
CA ARG A 2 -1.27 23.05 12.05
C ARG A 2 -1.90 21.90 12.86
N ARG A 3 -3.02 21.32 12.38
CA ARG A 3 -3.66 20.15 13.00
C ARG A 3 -2.81 18.88 12.89
N ALA A 4 -2.20 18.62 11.74
CA ALA A 4 -1.34 17.45 11.54
C ALA A 4 -0.10 17.48 12.46
N LEU A 5 0.50 18.65 12.65
CA LEU A 5 1.62 18.83 13.59
C LEU A 5 1.20 18.62 15.06
N ALA A 6 -0.04 18.95 15.42
CA ALA A 6 -0.57 18.68 16.76
C ALA A 6 -0.85 17.20 17.00
N VAL A 7 -1.34 16.46 15.99
CA VAL A 7 -1.55 15.00 16.06
C VAL A 7 -0.23 14.23 16.00
N LEU A 8 0.81 14.76 15.35
CA LEU A 8 2.15 14.14 15.39
C LEU A 8 2.68 14.00 16.82
N ALA A 9 2.29 14.89 17.74
CA ALA A 9 2.66 14.82 19.14
C ALA A 9 2.03 13.62 19.88
N SER A 10 0.95 13.01 19.37
CA SER A 10 0.36 11.80 19.92
C SER A 10 0.90 10.51 19.30
N ALA A 11 1.87 10.60 18.38
CA ALA A 11 2.44 9.48 17.62
C ALA A 11 1.40 8.63 16.85
N ASP A 12 0.21 9.18 16.60
CA ASP A 12 -0.85 8.54 15.81
C ASP A 12 -0.60 8.82 14.32
N TYR A 13 0.30 8.03 13.73
CA TYR A 13 0.74 8.24 12.34
C TYR A 13 -0.35 7.96 11.31
N GLU A 14 -1.31 7.08 11.61
CA GLU A 14 -2.46 6.84 10.75
C GLU A 14 -3.36 8.08 10.67
N ALA A 15 -3.67 8.70 11.82
CA ALA A 15 -4.44 9.94 11.84
C ALA A 15 -3.68 11.11 11.18
N VAL A 16 -2.35 11.20 11.37
CA VAL A 16 -1.54 12.22 10.67
C VAL A 16 -1.57 11.99 9.17
N TYR A 17 -1.33 10.75 8.71
CA TYR A 17 -1.36 10.41 7.29
C TYR A 17 -2.72 10.75 6.67
N THR A 18 -3.82 10.35 7.33
CA THR A 18 -5.20 10.62 6.89
C THR A 18 -5.48 12.12 6.71
N LEU A 19 -4.89 12.98 7.56
CA LEU A 19 -5.04 14.43 7.44
C LEU A 19 -4.21 15.04 6.31
N LEU A 20 -3.10 14.39 5.92
CA LEU A 20 -2.15 14.90 4.93
C LEU A 20 -2.39 14.34 3.52
N SER A 21 -2.84 13.09 3.42
CA SER A 21 -2.94 12.36 2.15
C SER A 21 -3.82 13.06 1.10
N PRO A 22 -4.95 13.74 1.42
CA PRO A 22 -5.74 14.38 0.38
C PRO A 22 -4.99 15.48 -0.40
N GLU A 23 -3.99 16.11 0.22
CA GLU A 23 -3.18 17.17 -0.41
C GLU A 23 -1.83 16.65 -0.89
N LEU A 24 -1.18 15.76 -0.12
CA LEU A 24 0.21 15.37 -0.34
C LEU A 24 0.40 13.97 -0.92
N ASP A 25 -0.62 13.10 -0.85
CA ASP A 25 -0.60 11.76 -1.45
C ASP A 25 -1.98 11.34 -1.96
N PRO A 26 -2.62 12.13 -2.84
CA PRO A 26 -4.02 11.93 -3.22
C PRO A 26 -4.27 10.56 -3.88
N ASP A 27 -3.26 10.06 -4.60
CA ASP A 27 -3.31 8.75 -5.27
C ASP A 27 -2.69 7.62 -4.43
N GLY A 28 -2.12 7.91 -3.25
CA GLY A 28 -1.59 6.90 -2.33
C GLY A 28 -0.23 6.31 -2.72
N PHE A 29 0.51 6.95 -3.61
CA PHE A 29 1.82 6.47 -4.07
C PHE A 29 2.87 6.54 -2.95
N HIS A 30 2.86 7.56 -2.10
CA HIS A 30 3.81 7.62 -0.99
C HIS A 30 3.56 6.51 0.03
N LEU A 31 2.30 6.19 0.33
CA LEU A 31 1.95 5.06 1.18
C LEU A 31 2.33 3.72 0.55
N PHE A 32 2.08 3.54 -0.74
CA PHE A 32 2.53 2.36 -1.48
C PHE A 32 4.05 2.20 -1.44
N ARG A 33 4.83 3.25 -1.72
CA ARG A 33 6.30 3.21 -1.63
C ARG A 33 6.81 3.00 -0.20
N ALA A 34 6.05 3.43 0.80
CA ALA A 34 6.36 3.13 2.21
C ALA A 34 6.16 1.64 2.51
N ALA A 35 5.09 1.04 1.97
CA ALA A 35 4.85 -0.39 2.07
C ALA A 35 5.91 -1.23 1.34
N GLU A 36 6.34 -0.86 0.14
CA GLU A 36 7.47 -1.52 -0.54
C GLU A 36 8.75 -1.44 0.30
N ALA A 37 9.05 -0.28 0.88
CA ALA A 37 10.22 -0.12 1.73
C ALA A 37 10.14 -0.94 3.03
N TYR A 38 8.95 -1.03 3.63
CA TYR A 38 8.72 -1.78 4.87
C TYR A 38 8.81 -3.30 4.65
N THR A 39 8.23 -3.79 3.55
CA THR A 39 8.12 -5.23 3.25
C THR A 39 9.31 -5.77 2.47
N GLY A 40 10.01 -4.91 1.74
CA GLY A 40 11.02 -5.31 0.75
C GLY A 40 10.43 -5.94 -0.52
N ILE A 41 9.12 -5.92 -0.70
CA ILE A 41 8.43 -6.52 -1.85
C ILE A 41 8.29 -5.48 -2.97
N ASN A 42 8.60 -5.92 -4.18
CA ASN A 42 8.30 -5.21 -5.42
C ASN A 42 7.20 -5.98 -6.17
N ILE A 43 6.02 -5.38 -6.33
CA ILE A 43 4.86 -6.03 -6.94
C ILE A 43 5.09 -6.42 -8.40
N TYR A 44 5.90 -5.68 -9.16
CA TYR A 44 6.21 -6.01 -10.56
C TYR A 44 7.02 -7.31 -10.66
N SER A 45 7.80 -7.62 -9.62
CA SER A 45 8.54 -8.88 -9.51
C SER A 45 7.72 -10.01 -8.91
N ALA A 46 6.80 -9.69 -7.99
CA ALA A 46 5.91 -10.67 -7.36
C ALA A 46 4.79 -11.15 -8.31
N PHE A 47 4.32 -10.26 -9.20
CA PHE A 47 3.22 -10.49 -10.14
C PHE A 47 3.67 -10.21 -11.59
N PRO A 48 4.62 -10.99 -12.13
CA PRO A 48 5.24 -10.70 -13.42
C PRO A 48 4.28 -10.91 -14.60
N VAL A 49 3.27 -11.77 -14.45
CA VAL A 49 2.26 -12.00 -15.49
C VAL A 49 1.33 -10.79 -15.59
N GLU A 50 0.85 -10.30 -14.46
CA GLU A 50 -0.02 -9.13 -14.35
C GLU A 50 0.69 -7.88 -14.86
N ASP A 51 1.98 -7.72 -14.52
CA ASP A 51 2.81 -6.64 -15.05
C ASP A 51 2.95 -6.74 -16.58
N SER A 52 3.27 -7.93 -17.10
CA SER A 52 3.40 -8.16 -18.54
C SER A 52 2.09 -7.94 -19.32
N LEU A 53 0.94 -8.10 -18.65
CA LEU A 53 -0.39 -7.81 -19.19
C LEU A 53 -0.80 -6.35 -19.00
N GLY A 54 0.04 -5.51 -18.39
CA GLY A 54 -0.18 -4.08 -18.21
C GLY A 54 -1.16 -3.73 -17.09
N TYR A 55 -1.45 -4.65 -16.15
CA TYR A 55 -2.46 -4.41 -15.11
C TYR A 55 -2.12 -3.19 -14.26
N PHE A 56 -0.83 -2.94 -14.01
CA PHE A 56 -0.38 -1.91 -13.09
C PHE A 56 -0.18 -0.52 -13.73
N GLU A 57 -0.22 -0.39 -15.06
CA GLU A 57 0.20 0.83 -15.77
C GLU A 57 -0.65 2.07 -15.42
N ALA A 58 -1.94 1.86 -15.17
CA ALA A 58 -2.91 2.92 -14.89
C ALA A 58 -3.44 2.91 -13.45
N MET A 59 -2.90 2.06 -12.58
CA MET A 59 -3.35 1.94 -11.20
C MET A 59 -2.81 3.09 -10.33
N SER A 60 -3.68 3.61 -9.46
CA SER A 60 -3.29 4.49 -8.37
C SER A 60 -2.41 3.76 -7.35
N GLY A 61 -1.66 4.50 -6.54
CA GLY A 61 -0.90 3.93 -5.42
C GLY A 61 -1.77 3.14 -4.44
N HIS A 62 -3.01 3.57 -4.18
CA HIS A 62 -3.98 2.80 -3.40
C HIS A 62 -4.32 1.44 -4.02
N GLU A 63 -4.43 1.36 -5.35
CA GLU A 63 -4.68 0.10 -6.04
C GLU A 63 -3.46 -0.80 -6.00
N LEU A 64 -2.27 -0.26 -6.26
CA LEU A 64 -1.00 -1.00 -6.16
C LEU A 64 -0.75 -1.52 -4.72
N LEU A 65 -1.10 -0.74 -3.70
CA LEU A 65 -0.99 -1.13 -2.30
C LEU A 65 -1.82 -2.38 -2.00
N ARG A 66 -3.02 -2.53 -2.57
CA ARG A 66 -3.84 -3.74 -2.37
C ARG A 66 -3.18 -5.01 -2.90
N TRP A 67 -2.45 -4.92 -4.01
CA TRP A 67 -1.66 -6.05 -4.55
C TRP A 67 -0.52 -6.41 -3.61
N LEU A 68 0.22 -5.42 -3.13
CA LEU A 68 1.31 -5.61 -2.18
C LEU A 68 0.80 -6.21 -0.85
N GLU A 69 -0.32 -5.71 -0.32
CA GLU A 69 -0.92 -6.22 0.91
C GLU A 69 -1.44 -7.66 0.75
N ALA A 70 -2.03 -7.99 -0.42
CA ALA A 70 -2.46 -9.35 -0.71
C ALA A 70 -1.28 -10.34 -0.71
N GLU A 71 -0.13 -9.96 -1.26
CA GLU A 71 1.10 -10.76 -1.22
C GLU A 71 1.71 -10.83 0.20
N THR A 72 1.72 -9.71 0.93
CA THR A 72 2.45 -9.62 2.21
C THR A 72 1.68 -10.26 3.37
N ILE A 73 0.40 -9.92 3.49
CA ILE A 73 -0.40 -10.21 4.69
C ILE A 73 -1.76 -10.83 4.40
N GLY A 74 -2.18 -10.83 3.13
CA GLY A 74 -3.46 -11.32 2.67
C GLY A 74 -3.36 -12.65 1.90
N SER A 75 -4.19 -12.75 0.86
CA SER A 75 -4.17 -13.83 -0.13
C SER A 75 -4.85 -13.39 -1.42
N TYR A 76 -4.73 -14.21 -2.46
CA TYR A 76 -5.43 -14.08 -3.73
C TYR A 76 -5.73 -15.46 -4.30
N SER A 77 -6.70 -15.53 -5.21
CA SER A 77 -6.99 -16.70 -6.02
C SER A 77 -6.21 -16.64 -7.35
N LEU A 78 -6.14 -17.76 -8.07
CA LEU A 78 -5.65 -17.80 -9.44
C LEU A 78 -6.81 -18.10 -10.40
N SER A 79 -6.93 -17.30 -11.47
CA SER A 79 -7.85 -17.52 -12.57
C SER A 79 -7.09 -17.88 -13.83
N ARG A 80 -7.52 -18.94 -14.52
CA ARG A 80 -6.91 -19.37 -15.78
C ARG A 80 -7.57 -18.67 -16.97
N LEU A 81 -6.79 -17.93 -17.74
CA LEU A 81 -7.21 -17.30 -18.98
C LEU A 81 -7.38 -18.33 -20.11
N PRO A 82 -8.10 -18.00 -21.20
CA PRO A 82 -8.21 -18.89 -22.36
C PRO A 82 -6.88 -19.27 -23.00
N SER A 83 -5.84 -18.43 -22.84
CA SER A 83 -4.47 -18.72 -23.27
C SER A 83 -3.78 -19.81 -22.45
N GLY A 84 -4.37 -20.24 -21.33
CA GLY A 84 -3.79 -21.19 -20.38
C GLY A 84 -2.92 -20.55 -19.30
N VAL A 85 -2.66 -19.25 -19.38
CA VAL A 85 -1.92 -18.47 -18.37
C VAL A 85 -2.80 -18.25 -17.15
N GLU A 86 -2.21 -18.36 -15.95
CA GLU A 86 -2.88 -18.04 -14.69
C GLU A 86 -2.55 -16.62 -14.25
N VAL A 87 -3.57 -15.90 -13.78
CA VAL A 87 -3.46 -14.55 -13.23
C VAL A 87 -4.07 -14.51 -11.84
N ALA A 88 -3.47 -13.74 -10.94
CA ALA A 88 -3.99 -13.44 -9.63
C ALA A 88 -5.30 -12.63 -9.73
N CYS A 89 -6.28 -13.04 -8.94
CA CYS A 89 -7.59 -12.43 -8.85
C CYS A 89 -8.10 -12.53 -7.41
N ASP A 90 -9.25 -11.90 -7.11
CA ASP A 90 -9.89 -11.95 -5.80
C ASP A 90 -8.93 -11.63 -4.64
N LEU A 91 -8.22 -10.50 -4.73
CA LEU A 91 -7.32 -10.03 -3.67
C LEU A 91 -8.09 -9.88 -2.35
N ARG A 92 -7.57 -10.45 -1.27
CA ARG A 92 -8.20 -10.49 0.05
C ARG A 92 -7.20 -10.09 1.12
N VAL A 93 -7.56 -9.10 1.92
CA VAL A 93 -6.79 -8.62 3.06
C VAL A 93 -7.76 -8.43 4.22
N ASP A 94 -7.49 -9.07 5.37
CA ASP A 94 -8.25 -8.81 6.59
C ASP A 94 -7.73 -7.54 7.26
N GLN A 95 -8.45 -6.43 7.08
CA GLN A 95 -8.08 -5.13 7.61
C GLN A 95 -8.43 -4.97 9.11
N SER A 96 -9.19 -5.90 9.69
CA SER A 96 -9.61 -5.82 11.10
C SER A 96 -8.60 -6.45 12.06
N GLY A 97 -7.76 -7.35 11.56
CA GLY A 97 -6.79 -8.10 12.35
C GLY A 97 -5.67 -7.24 12.92
N GLU A 98 -5.08 -7.68 14.04
CA GLU A 98 -3.92 -7.01 14.66
C GLU A 98 -2.72 -6.95 13.70
N LYS A 99 -2.54 -7.98 12.87
CA LYS A 99 -1.48 -8.04 11.86
C LYS A 99 -1.58 -6.86 10.88
N TYR A 100 -2.78 -6.59 10.36
CA TYR A 100 -3.00 -5.47 9.45
C TYR A 100 -2.80 -4.14 10.18
N ARG A 101 -3.39 -3.95 11.37
CA ARG A 101 -3.25 -2.69 12.12
C ARG A 101 -1.79 -2.33 12.38
N ARG A 102 -0.97 -3.29 12.82
CA ARG A 102 0.47 -3.06 13.04
C ARG A 102 1.22 -2.75 11.76
N TYR A 103 0.92 -3.49 10.69
CA TYR A 103 1.50 -3.22 9.36
C TYR A 103 1.13 -1.81 8.88
N HIS A 104 -0.14 -1.43 8.98
CA HIS A 104 -0.67 -0.15 8.52
C HIS A 104 -0.03 1.02 9.28
N GLU A 105 0.08 0.90 10.61
CA GLU A 105 0.74 1.90 11.47
C GLU A 105 2.19 2.16 11.03
N GLU A 106 2.98 1.11 10.78
CA GLU A 106 4.38 1.25 10.35
C GLU A 106 4.52 1.88 8.96
N ILE A 107 3.67 1.50 7.99
CA ILE A 107 3.73 2.12 6.66
C ILE A 107 3.25 3.58 6.70
N CYS A 108 2.25 3.92 7.52
CA CYS A 108 1.81 5.30 7.71
C CYS A 108 2.91 6.15 8.35
N LYS A 109 3.62 5.61 9.34
CA LYS A 109 4.77 6.28 9.96
C LYS A 109 5.87 6.58 8.94
N LEU A 110 6.24 5.60 8.12
CA LEU A 110 7.23 5.78 7.06
C LEU A 110 6.77 6.78 5.99
N ALA A 111 5.49 6.72 5.59
CA ALA A 111 4.91 7.64 4.63
C ALA A 111 4.92 9.08 5.16
N VAL A 112 4.44 9.30 6.40
CA VAL A 112 4.44 10.62 7.04
C VAL A 112 5.85 11.18 7.17
N GLY A 113 6.83 10.37 7.56
CA GLY A 113 8.24 10.78 7.62
C GLY A 113 8.72 11.34 6.27
N LYS A 114 8.42 10.63 5.17
CA LYS A 114 8.73 11.10 3.81
C LYS A 114 7.96 12.37 3.43
N LEU A 115 6.65 12.42 3.69
CA LEU A 115 5.80 13.57 3.33
C LEU A 115 6.22 14.85 4.05
N LEU A 116 6.65 14.74 5.31
CA LEU A 116 7.09 15.88 6.13
C LEU A 116 8.60 16.16 6.02
N ARG A 117 9.35 15.39 5.23
CA ARG A 117 10.82 15.48 5.10
C ARG A 117 11.54 15.39 6.46
N MET A 118 11.03 14.52 7.32
CA MET A 118 11.64 14.19 8.59
C MET A 118 12.58 13.01 8.31
N GLU A 119 13.81 13.32 7.90
CA GLU A 119 14.88 12.33 7.74
C GLU A 119 15.46 11.91 9.09
#